data_AF-A0A1F6GVM8-F1
#
_entry.id   AF-A0A1F6GVM8-F1
#
_cell.length_a   1.000
_cell.length_b   1.000
_cell.length_c   1.000
_cell.angle_alpha   90.00
_cell.angle_beta   90.00
_cell.angle_gamma   90.00
#
_symmetry.space_group_name_H-M   'P 1'
#
loop_
_entity.id
_entity.type
_entity.pdbx_description
1 polymer ?
#
loop_
_entity_poly.entity_id
_entity_poly.type
_entity_poly.pdbx_seq_one_letter_code
_entity_poly.pdbx_strand_id
1 'polypeptide(L)'
;MPARQETKIPPEIETHFRGIAYFFSETGSEGGSWAFMDERFTNQKTWDYAGLHVLHDGDKLTIFDKENPDNVLWQGVIELTEQTNFEEDVFGYWIHNTQKGTDKEQWGRWFINENPAELELGKKSIEIIRKLKAKKN
;
A
#
# COMPACT_ATOMS: atom_id res chain seq x y z
N MET A 1 12.00 32.47 -36.15
CA MET A 1 12.55 31.35 -35.36
C MET A 1 11.43 30.81 -34.49
N PRO A 2 10.96 29.57 -34.65
CA PRO A 2 9.97 29.03 -33.72
C PRO A 2 10.65 28.58 -32.42
N ALA A 3 10.08 28.99 -31.30
CA ALA A 3 10.50 28.60 -29.97
C ALA A 3 10.39 27.08 -29.81
N ARG A 4 11.43 26.45 -29.25
CA ARG A 4 11.37 25.07 -28.74
C ARG A 4 10.24 25.02 -27.72
N GLN A 5 9.20 24.24 -28.00
CA GLN A 5 8.29 23.81 -26.95
C GLN A 5 9.09 22.89 -26.03
N GLU A 6 9.38 23.36 -24.83
CA GLU A 6 9.81 22.49 -23.75
C GLU A 6 8.70 21.45 -23.53
N THR A 7 8.95 20.23 -23.98
CA THR A 7 8.15 19.07 -23.60
C THR A 7 8.13 19.02 -22.08
N LYS A 8 7.02 19.44 -21.47
CA LYS A 8 6.72 19.16 -20.07
C LYS A 8 6.73 17.65 -19.92
N ILE A 9 7.89 17.10 -19.53
CA ILE A 9 7.98 15.74 -19.02
C ILE A 9 6.93 15.70 -17.90
N PRO A 10 5.90 14.83 -17.99
CA PRO A 10 4.94 14.69 -16.90
C PRO A 10 5.75 14.47 -15.62
N PRO A 11 5.37 15.06 -14.47
CA PRO A 11 6.08 14.80 -13.23
C PRO A 11 6.16 13.29 -13.09
N GLU A 12 7.40 12.79 -13.05
CA GLU A 12 7.67 11.37 -12.90
C GLU A 12 6.84 10.90 -11.70
N ILE A 13 6.02 9.87 -11.91
CA ILE A 13 5.18 9.37 -10.82
C ILE A 13 6.15 8.84 -9.80
N GLU A 14 6.19 9.49 -8.63
CA GLU A 14 6.94 8.97 -7.50
C GLU A 14 6.50 7.54 -7.27
N THR A 15 7.47 6.62 -7.27
CA THR A 15 7.21 5.19 -7.13
C THR A 15 7.72 4.65 -5.81
N HIS A 16 8.46 5.42 -5.03
CA HIS A 16 9.06 4.99 -3.77
C HIS A 16 8.54 5.85 -2.64
N PHE A 17 8.07 5.22 -1.57
CA PHE A 17 7.43 5.88 -0.45
C PHE A 17 7.91 5.29 0.88
N ARG A 18 7.94 6.14 1.90
CA ARG A 18 8.15 5.78 3.30
C ARG A 18 6.88 6.03 4.09
N GLY A 19 6.62 5.18 5.07
CA GLY A 19 5.31 5.14 5.68
C GLY A 19 5.12 3.95 6.60
N ILE A 20 3.86 3.52 6.69
CA ILE A 20 3.45 2.38 7.52
C ILE A 20 2.64 1.38 6.70
N ALA A 21 2.78 0.10 7.01
CA ALA A 21 1.82 -0.92 6.59
C ALA A 21 0.49 -0.65 7.31
N TYR A 22 -0.61 -0.55 6.58
CA TYR A 22 -1.89 -0.10 7.12
C TYR A 22 -3.04 -0.99 6.65
N PHE A 23 -3.84 -1.51 7.58
CA PHE A 23 -5.06 -2.22 7.23
C PHE A 23 -6.20 -1.23 7.01
N PHE A 24 -6.54 -0.96 5.75
CA PHE A 24 -7.62 -0.05 5.41
C PHE A 24 -8.96 -0.79 5.38
N SER A 25 -9.92 -0.35 6.18
CA SER A 25 -11.29 -0.84 6.18
C SER A 25 -12.25 0.35 6.24
N GLU A 26 -13.23 0.39 5.35
CA GLU A 26 -14.24 1.45 5.32
C GLU A 26 -15.52 0.98 6.03
N THR A 27 -16.18 1.86 6.78
CA THR A 27 -17.42 1.47 7.47
C THR A 27 -18.49 1.10 6.45
N GLY A 28 -18.90 -0.17 6.44
CA GLY A 28 -19.88 -0.71 5.50
C GLY A 28 -19.30 -1.54 4.35
N SER A 29 -17.97 -1.68 4.24
CA SER A 29 -17.37 -2.72 3.38
C SER A 29 -17.33 -4.06 4.12
N GLU A 30 -17.64 -5.15 3.41
CA GLU A 30 -17.57 -6.53 3.92
C GLU A 30 -16.11 -7.04 4.04
N GLY A 31 -15.18 -6.15 4.43
CA GLY A 31 -13.75 -6.45 4.57
C GLY A 31 -12.83 -5.26 4.38
N GLY A 32 -11.55 -5.50 4.66
CA GLY A 32 -10.47 -4.53 4.50
C GLY A 32 -9.43 -4.94 3.47
N SER A 33 -8.65 -3.96 3.03
CA SER A 33 -7.55 -4.09 2.08
C SER A 33 -6.21 -3.86 2.76
N TRP A 34 -5.21 -4.64 2.36
CA TRP A 34 -3.83 -4.34 2.70
C TRP A 34 -3.39 -3.09 1.96
N ALA A 35 -3.02 -2.07 2.71
CA ALA A 35 -2.59 -0.80 2.18
C ALA A 35 -1.30 -0.34 2.84
N PHE A 36 -0.73 0.71 2.27
CA PHE A 36 0.38 1.44 2.80
C PHE A 36 -0.04 2.89 2.96
N MET A 37 0.29 3.49 4.11
CA MET A 37 0.03 4.91 4.36
C MET A 37 1.35 5.66 4.30
N ASP A 38 1.48 6.56 3.33
CA ASP A 38 2.62 7.46 3.20
C ASP A 38 2.71 8.41 4.41
N GLU A 39 3.87 8.44 5.06
CA GLU A 39 4.12 9.25 6.26
C GLU A 39 3.88 10.75 6.04
N ARG A 40 3.98 11.22 4.80
CA ARG A 40 3.74 12.63 4.43
C ARG A 40 2.26 13.03 4.54
N PHE A 41 1.37 12.05 4.55
CA PHE A 41 -0.09 12.24 4.54
C PHE A 41 -0.78 11.69 5.79
N THR A 42 0.00 11.25 6.79
CA THR A 42 -0.52 10.84 8.09
C THR A 42 0.21 11.55 9.21
N ASN A 43 -0.54 11.95 10.24
CA ASN A 43 0.00 12.41 11.51
C ASN A 43 -0.86 11.85 12.65
N GLN A 44 -0.44 12.07 13.91
CA GLN A 44 -1.12 11.53 15.11
C GLN A 44 -2.62 11.86 15.23
N LYS A 45 -3.16 12.77 14.40
CA LYS A 45 -4.56 13.23 14.46
C LYS A 45 -5.35 13.10 13.16
N THR A 46 -4.68 12.96 12.01
CA THR A 46 -5.34 13.00 10.69
C THR A 46 -4.60 12.15 9.68
N TRP A 47 -5.35 11.49 8.80
CA TRP A 47 -4.86 10.83 7.60
C TRP A 47 -5.59 11.36 6.36
N ASP A 48 -4.93 11.33 5.21
CA ASP A 48 -5.49 11.73 3.91
C ASP A 48 -5.48 10.54 2.94
N TYR A 49 -6.59 10.35 2.22
CA TYR A 49 -6.70 9.39 1.13
C TYR A 49 -5.62 9.56 0.04
N ALA A 50 -5.03 10.75 -0.07
CA ALA A 50 -3.93 11.01 -1.01
C ALA A 50 -2.67 10.17 -0.74
N GLY A 51 -2.43 9.76 0.52
CA GLY A 51 -1.30 8.91 0.90
C GLY A 51 -1.65 7.44 1.10
N LEU A 52 -2.91 7.06 0.84
CA LEU A 52 -3.35 5.68 0.95
C LEU A 52 -3.04 4.94 -0.35
N HIS A 53 -2.12 3.98 -0.28
CA HIS A 53 -1.72 3.12 -1.39
C HIS A 53 -2.21 1.70 -1.12
N VAL A 54 -3.33 1.29 -1.72
CA VAL A 54 -3.75 -0.12 -1.70
C VAL A 54 -2.72 -0.95 -2.44
N LEU A 55 -2.29 -2.05 -1.80
CA LEU A 55 -1.25 -2.92 -2.35
C LEU A 55 -1.81 -3.79 -3.48
N HIS A 56 -1.01 -3.96 -4.52
CA HIS A 56 -1.32 -4.80 -5.66
C HIS A 56 -0.15 -5.70 -6.02
N ASP A 57 -0.44 -6.79 -6.72
CA ASP A 57 0.59 -7.69 -7.23
C ASP A 57 1.68 -6.95 -8.01
N GLY A 58 2.92 -7.26 -7.66
CA GLY A 58 4.11 -6.64 -8.25
C GLY A 58 4.60 -5.36 -7.56
N ASP A 59 3.87 -4.84 -6.56
CA ASP A 59 4.44 -3.86 -5.62
C ASP A 59 5.55 -4.52 -4.81
N LYS A 60 6.62 -3.80 -4.47
CA LYS A 60 7.62 -4.29 -3.53
C LYS A 60 7.44 -3.59 -2.21
N LEU A 61 7.35 -4.35 -1.14
CA LEU A 61 7.16 -3.82 0.19
C LEU A 61 8.28 -4.35 1.10
N THR A 62 8.79 -3.47 1.95
CA THR A 62 9.69 -3.80 3.05
C THR A 62 9.02 -3.35 4.33
N ILE A 63 8.91 -4.24 5.31
CA ILE A 63 8.33 -3.97 6.63
C ILE A 63 9.43 -4.07 7.66
N PHE A 64 9.55 -3.04 8.48
CA PHE A 64 10.55 -2.93 9.53
C PHE A 64 9.92 -3.14 10.91
N ASP A 65 10.78 -3.45 11.87
CA ASP A 65 10.40 -3.52 13.27
C ASP A 65 10.17 -2.11 13.85
N LYS A 66 9.16 -1.98 14.70
CA LYS A 66 8.82 -0.71 15.36
C LYS A 66 9.85 -0.27 16.39
N GLU A 67 10.37 -1.23 17.14
CA GLU A 67 11.34 -0.99 18.20
C GLU A 67 12.75 -0.88 17.62
N ASN A 68 13.01 -1.57 16.49
CA ASN A 68 14.30 -1.53 15.81
C ASN A 68 14.14 -1.30 14.28
N PRO A 69 14.18 -0.04 13.81
CA PRO A 69 14.01 0.30 12.40
C PRO A 69 15.05 -0.31 11.45
N ASP A 70 16.21 -0.71 11.96
CA ASP A 70 17.25 -1.40 11.17
C ASP A 70 16.92 -2.89 10.94
N ASN A 71 15.95 -3.43 11.68
CA ASN A 71 15.51 -4.82 11.56
C ASN A 71 14.38 -4.94 10.55
N VAL A 72 14.64 -5.68 9.47
CA VAL A 72 13.63 -6.01 8.45
C VAL A 72 12.84 -7.23 8.90
N LEU A 73 11.55 -7.05 9.19
CA LEU A 73 10.63 -8.14 9.52
C LEU A 73 10.21 -8.92 8.28
N TRP A 74 10.03 -8.22 7.17
CA TRP A 74 9.66 -8.81 5.89
C TRP A 74 10.10 -7.94 4.73
N GLN A 75 10.51 -8.57 3.63
CA GLN A 75 10.81 -7.90 2.38
C GLN A 75 10.44 -8.81 1.23
N GLY A 76 9.70 -8.29 0.26
CA GLY A 76 9.29 -9.09 -0.87
C GLY A 76 8.48 -8.34 -1.90
N VAL A 77 8.10 -9.08 -2.94
CA VAL A 77 7.12 -8.65 -3.93
C VAL A 77 5.75 -9.10 -3.47
N ILE A 78 4.78 -8.20 -3.54
CA ILE A 78 3.38 -8.49 -3.25
C ILE A 78 2.85 -9.48 -4.28
N GLU A 79 2.28 -10.56 -3.76
CA GLU A 79 1.63 -11.64 -4.50
C GLU A 79 0.38 -12.03 -3.69
N LEU A 80 -0.73 -11.35 -3.97
CA LEU A 80 -1.99 -11.53 -3.26
C LEU A 80 -2.74 -12.74 -3.82
N THR A 81 -3.08 -13.66 -2.93
CA THR A 81 -3.93 -14.82 -3.23
C THR A 81 -5.33 -14.52 -2.72
N GLU A 82 -6.31 -14.50 -3.62
CA GLU A 82 -7.72 -14.29 -3.25
C GLU A 82 -8.22 -15.42 -2.35
N GLN A 83 -8.93 -15.04 -1.30
CA GLN A 83 -9.60 -16.01 -0.44
C GLN A 83 -10.96 -16.34 -1.05
N THR A 84 -11.21 -17.62 -1.33
CA THR A 84 -12.50 -18.08 -1.87
C THR A 84 -13.59 -18.18 -0.81
N ASN A 85 -13.20 -18.18 0.46
CA ASN A 85 -14.10 -18.40 1.58
C ASN A 85 -14.27 -17.10 2.35
N PHE A 86 -15.51 -16.60 2.38
CA PHE A 86 -15.95 -15.43 3.15
C PHE A 86 -16.04 -15.77 4.65
N GLU A 87 -14.90 -16.12 5.26
CA GLU A 87 -14.78 -16.40 6.69
C GLU A 87 -13.92 -15.31 7.36
N GLU A 88 -14.19 -15.01 8.64
CA GLU A 88 -13.31 -14.18 9.47
C GLU A 88 -11.90 -14.80 9.47
N ASP A 89 -10.91 -14.08 8.95
CA ASP A 89 -9.63 -14.71 8.64
C ASP A 89 -8.51 -14.27 9.60
N VAL A 90 -8.49 -12.98 10.01
CA VAL A 90 -7.36 -12.42 10.78
C VAL A 90 -7.85 -11.44 11.86
N PHE A 91 -7.69 -11.82 13.14
CA PHE A 91 -8.05 -11.03 14.33
C PHE A 91 -9.47 -10.44 14.35
N GLY A 92 -10.45 -11.15 13.78
CA GLY A 92 -11.84 -10.67 13.67
C GLY A 92 -12.07 -9.68 12.52
N TYR A 93 -11.08 -9.51 11.64
CA TYR A 93 -11.22 -8.75 10.41
C TYR A 93 -11.45 -9.68 9.22
N TRP A 94 -12.34 -9.23 8.34
CA TRP A 94 -12.60 -9.83 7.04
C TRP A 94 -11.52 -9.36 6.07
N ILE A 95 -10.83 -10.30 5.42
CA ILE A 95 -9.79 -10.01 4.43
C ILE A 95 -10.16 -10.68 3.12
N HIS A 96 -9.86 -10.01 2.01
CA HIS A 96 -10.17 -10.54 0.67
C HIS A 96 -9.02 -11.33 0.06
N ASN A 97 -7.82 -11.19 0.59
CA ASN A 97 -6.62 -11.84 0.06
C ASN A 97 -5.53 -11.99 1.13
N THR A 98 -4.59 -12.89 0.88
CA THR A 98 -3.40 -13.12 1.71
C THR A 98 -2.13 -13.01 0.88
N GLN A 99 -1.02 -12.65 1.52
CA GLN A 99 0.28 -12.64 0.86
C GLN A 99 0.82 -14.07 0.74
N LYS A 100 1.09 -14.50 -0.49
CA LYS A 100 1.65 -15.82 -0.78
C LYS A 100 2.97 -16.05 -0.05
N GLY A 101 3.12 -17.24 0.53
CA GLY A 101 4.34 -17.65 1.23
C GLY A 101 4.55 -16.95 2.58
N THR A 102 3.54 -16.22 3.09
CA THR A 102 3.57 -15.58 4.41
C THR A 102 2.40 -16.09 5.24
N ASP A 103 2.62 -16.30 6.54
CA ASP A 103 1.54 -16.63 7.46
C ASP A 103 0.52 -15.48 7.54
N LYS A 104 -0.76 -15.81 7.45
CA LYS A 104 -1.85 -14.81 7.36
C LYS A 104 -1.97 -13.96 8.63
N GLU A 105 -1.76 -14.55 9.80
CA GLU A 105 -1.86 -13.83 11.06
C GLU A 105 -0.65 -12.90 11.22
N GLN A 106 0.55 -13.41 10.93
CA GLN A 106 1.76 -12.61 10.97
C GLN A 106 1.70 -11.44 9.97
N TRP A 107 1.20 -11.70 8.76
CA TRP A 107 0.95 -10.67 7.75
C TRP A 107 0.02 -9.60 8.31
N GLY A 108 -1.18 -9.98 8.77
CA GLY A 108 -2.14 -9.01 9.29
C GLY A 108 -1.64 -8.27 10.54
N ARG A 109 -0.84 -8.92 11.39
CA ARG A 109 -0.21 -8.25 12.56
C ARG A 109 0.61 -7.04 12.12
N TRP A 110 1.40 -7.13 11.04
CA TRP A 110 2.23 -6.01 10.59
C TRP A 110 1.39 -4.80 10.14
N PHE A 111 0.24 -5.04 9.50
CA PHE A 111 -0.64 -3.99 8.99
C PHE A 111 -1.54 -3.41 10.08
N ILE A 112 -2.08 -4.25 10.97
CA ILE A 112 -2.91 -3.82 12.11
C ILE A 112 -2.07 -3.06 13.12
N ASN A 113 -0.83 -3.51 13.33
CA ASN A 113 0.07 -2.81 14.23
C ASN A 113 0.67 -1.56 13.61
N GLU A 114 0.44 -1.23 12.34
CA GLU A 114 1.00 -0.04 11.69
C GLU A 114 2.54 -0.02 11.66
N ASN A 115 3.15 -1.15 11.27
CA ASN A 115 4.61 -1.25 11.24
C ASN A 115 5.23 -0.31 10.20
N PRO A 116 6.39 0.30 10.49
CA PRO A 116 7.13 1.11 9.52
C PRO A 116 7.41 0.30 8.28
N ALA A 117 7.27 0.92 7.12
CA ALA A 117 7.43 0.26 5.84
C ALA A 117 7.99 1.19 4.77
N GLU A 118 8.57 0.57 3.75
CA GLU A 118 8.93 1.19 2.48
C GLU A 118 8.18 0.50 1.35
N LEU A 119 7.61 1.27 0.44
CA LEU A 119 6.84 0.78 -0.70
C LEU A 119 7.47 1.27 -2.00
N GLU A 120 7.72 0.32 -2.91
CA GLU A 120 8.00 0.58 -4.33
C GLU A 120 6.79 0.13 -5.17
N LEU A 121 6.17 1.04 -5.88
CA LEU A 121 5.00 0.76 -6.70
C LEU A 121 5.35 -0.08 -7.93
N GLY A 122 4.60 -1.16 -8.11
CA GLY A 122 4.56 -1.98 -9.30
C GLY A 122 3.78 -1.32 -10.43
N LYS A 123 3.87 -1.93 -11.62
CA LYS A 123 3.24 -1.43 -12.85
C LYS A 123 1.73 -1.20 -12.69
N LYS A 124 1.04 -2.10 -11.98
CA LYS A 124 -0.41 -2.06 -11.77
C LYS A 124 -0.80 -0.84 -10.93
N SER A 125 -0.14 -0.63 -9.80
CA SER A 125 -0.35 0.54 -8.93
C SER A 125 -0.06 1.86 -9.65
N ILE A 126 1.02 1.93 -10.43
CA ILE A 126 1.34 3.10 -11.27
C ILE A 126 0.22 3.37 -12.29
N GLU A 127 -0.30 2.35 -12.96
CA GLU A 127 -1.38 2.50 -13.94
C GLU A 127 -2.68 2.99 -13.30
N ILE A 128 -3.03 2.48 -12.13
CA ILE A 128 -4.21 2.93 -11.36
C ILE A 128 -4.06 4.42 -11.01
N ILE A 129 -2.92 4.82 -10.46
CA ILE A 129 -2.65 6.22 -10.12
C ILE A 129 -2.71 7.12 -11.37
N ARG A 130 -2.17 6.67 -12.51
CA ARG A 130 -2.29 7.39 -13.79
C ARG A 130 -3.75 7.62 -14.18
N LYS A 131 -4.57 6.56 -14.12
CA LYS A 131 -6.00 6.65 -14.47
C LYS A 131 -6.76 7.57 -13.51
N LEU A 132 -6.48 7.51 -12.22
CA LEU A 132 -7.10 8.39 -11.22
C LEU A 132 -6.75 9.86 -11.44
N LYS A 133 -5.48 10.17 -11.76
CA LYS A 133 -5.05 11.54 -12.10
C LYS A 133 -5.68 12.03 -13.40
N ALA A 134 -5.81 11.17 -14.41
CA ALA A 134 -6.42 11.53 -15.70
C ALA A 134 -7.92 11.83 -15.60
N LYS A 135 -8.65 11.17 -14.68
CA LYS A 135 -10.08 11.42 -14.44
C LYS A 135 -10.39 12.68 -13.63
N LYS A 136 -9.39 13.24 -12.93
CA LYS A 136 -9.55 14.48 -12.14
C LYS A 136 -9.29 15.76 -12.95
N ASN A 137 -8.83 15.64 -14.19
CA ASN A 137 -8.66 16.74 -15.16
C ASN A 137 -9.82 16.77 -16.16
#